data_AF-A0A2Z4J4S8-F1
#
_entry.id   AF-A0A2Z4J4S8-F1
#
_cell.length_a   1.000
_cell.length_b   1.000
_cell.length_c   1.000
_cell.angle_alpha   90.00
_cell.angle_beta   90.00
_cell.angle_gamma   90.00
#
_symmetry.space_group_name_H-M   'P 1'
#
loop_
_entity.id
_entity.type
_entity.pdbx_description
1 polymer ?
#
loop_
_entity_poly.entity_id
_entity_poly.type
_entity_poly.pdbx_seq_one_letter_code
_entity_poly.pdbx_strand_id
1 'polypeptide(L)'
;MGHPVERESGEAARYELPPGQRLQRGWPVTHYGPVPKFRPERWEFRVFGATGDGEKRCWSHDEFAALPYTTVVADLHCVTKFSMLGAEWGGIPARTILEIAPPAPNVTHVMVWAEYGFSSNLRLSDFASERTIFATHKDGELLTAEHGFPLRLIVPHLYAWKGPKWVRGVEYMTADRRGFWEERGYHNVGDPWKEQRYSYQEEPGEGPEL
;
A
#
# COMPACT_ATOMS: atom_id res chain seq x y z
N MET A 1 -13.78 25.32 -53.59
CA MET A 1 -13.21 25.82 -52.33
C MET A 1 -13.69 24.90 -51.22
N GLY A 2 -12.75 24.35 -50.46
CA GLY A 2 -12.89 23.09 -49.73
C GLY A 2 -13.90 23.11 -48.59
N HIS A 3 -14.58 21.97 -48.42
CA HIS A 3 -15.39 21.63 -47.26
C HIS A 3 -14.52 21.61 -45.99
N PRO A 4 -15.04 22.07 -44.84
CA PRO A 4 -14.36 21.85 -43.58
C PRO A 4 -14.47 20.36 -43.23
N VAL A 5 -13.32 19.71 -43.14
CA VAL A 5 -13.21 18.38 -42.54
C VAL A 5 -13.46 18.55 -41.05
N GLU A 6 -14.65 18.13 -40.59
CA GLU A 6 -14.92 17.91 -39.18
C GLU A 6 -13.88 16.93 -38.66
N ARG A 7 -13.04 17.40 -37.74
CA ARG A 7 -12.12 16.54 -37.01
C ARG A 7 -12.97 15.68 -36.09
N GLU A 8 -13.11 14.41 -36.46
CA GLU A 8 -13.63 13.36 -35.58
C GLU A 8 -12.97 13.50 -34.21
N SER A 9 -13.82 13.77 -33.22
CA SER A 9 -13.50 13.74 -31.81
C SER A 9 -12.92 12.36 -31.48
N GLY A 10 -11.60 12.32 -31.27
CA GLY A 10 -10.87 11.11 -30.91
C GLY A 10 -11.57 10.38 -29.77
N GLU A 11 -11.87 9.11 -30.03
CA GLU A 11 -12.45 8.15 -29.12
C GLU A 11 -11.62 8.12 -27.84
N ALA A 12 -12.13 8.76 -26.78
CA ALA A 12 -11.49 8.72 -25.47
C ALA A 12 -11.46 7.25 -25.03
N ALA A 13 -10.28 6.64 -25.02
CA ALA A 13 -10.08 5.30 -24.48
C ALA A 13 -10.74 5.26 -23.09
N ARG A 14 -11.83 4.49 -22.97
CA ARG A 14 -12.51 4.31 -21.70
C ARG A 14 -11.62 3.41 -20.86
N TYR A 15 -10.86 4.01 -19.96
CA TYR A 15 -10.09 3.26 -18.97
C TYR A 15 -11.02 2.33 -18.19
N GLU A 16 -10.65 1.06 -18.06
CA GLU A 16 -11.35 0.14 -17.17
C GLU A 16 -11.04 0.55 -15.73
N LEU A 17 -12.08 0.75 -14.93
CA LEU A 17 -11.98 1.15 -13.53
C LEU A 17 -12.72 0.14 -12.67
N PRO A 18 -12.27 -0.09 -11.42
CA PRO A 18 -13.07 -0.86 -10.49
C PRO A 18 -14.46 -0.24 -10.30
N PRO A 19 -15.50 -1.05 -10.02
CA PRO A 19 -16.85 -0.54 -9.90
C PRO A 19 -16.98 0.59 -8.87
N GLY A 20 -17.78 1.60 -9.23
CA GLY A 20 -18.00 2.79 -8.40
C GLY A 20 -16.80 3.74 -8.26
N GLN A 21 -15.71 3.54 -9.02
CA GLN A 21 -14.56 4.45 -9.06
C GLN A 21 -14.69 5.54 -10.11
N ARG A 22 -14.02 6.67 -9.88
CA ARG A 22 -13.80 7.72 -10.87
C ARG A 22 -12.32 7.96 -11.09
N LEU A 23 -11.94 8.24 -12.34
CA LEU A 23 -10.57 8.62 -12.65
C LEU A 23 -10.23 9.94 -11.94
N GLN A 24 -9.13 9.92 -11.20
CA GLN A 24 -8.61 11.09 -10.50
C GLN A 24 -7.68 11.88 -11.41
N ARG A 25 -7.84 13.21 -11.43
CA ARG A 25 -6.85 14.12 -12.00
C ARG A 25 -5.89 14.57 -10.89
N GLY A 26 -4.59 14.41 -11.09
CA GLY A 26 -3.58 14.72 -10.08
C GLY A 26 -3.56 13.73 -8.90
N TRP A 27 -2.77 14.04 -7.88
CA TRP A 27 -2.63 13.19 -6.68
C TRP A 27 -3.22 13.90 -5.45
N PRO A 28 -4.40 13.47 -4.96
CA PRO A 28 -5.02 14.10 -3.80
C PRO A 28 -4.31 13.71 -2.50
N VAL A 29 -4.11 14.69 -1.64
CA VAL A 29 -3.64 14.47 -0.27
C VAL A 29 -4.80 13.95 0.59
N THR A 30 -4.64 12.75 1.14
CA THR A 30 -5.60 12.12 2.05
C THR A 30 -4.90 11.56 3.27
N HIS A 31 -5.26 11.98 4.47
CA HIS A 31 -4.75 11.45 5.73
C HIS A 31 -5.79 11.59 6.85
N TYR A 32 -5.82 10.64 7.77
CA TYR A 32 -6.69 10.70 8.97
C TYR A 32 -6.13 11.63 10.05
N GLY A 33 -4.80 11.62 10.24
CA GLY A 33 -4.11 12.38 11.26
C GLY A 33 -3.17 13.44 10.68
N PRO A 34 -2.37 14.13 11.54
CA PRO A 34 -1.38 15.10 11.09
C PRO A 34 -0.27 14.44 10.24
N VAL A 35 0.40 15.24 9.41
CA VAL A 35 1.59 14.81 8.66
C VAL A 35 2.80 14.79 9.61
N PRO A 36 3.48 13.64 9.80
CA PRO A 36 4.62 13.55 10.68
C PRO A 36 5.81 14.32 10.14
N LYS A 37 6.55 14.99 11.03
CA LYS A 37 7.84 15.59 10.70
C LYS A 37 8.89 14.49 10.65
N PHE A 38 9.39 14.19 9.45
CA PHE A 38 10.46 13.22 9.26
C PHE A 38 11.75 13.66 9.94
N ARG A 39 12.40 12.70 10.62
CA ARG A 39 13.67 12.84 11.32
C ARG A 39 14.48 11.56 11.10
N PRO A 40 15.40 11.51 10.11
CA PRO A 40 16.09 10.28 9.72
C PRO A 40 16.79 9.59 10.89
N GLU A 41 17.34 10.36 11.82
CA GLU A 41 18.05 9.89 13.01
C GLU A 41 17.16 9.21 14.05
N ARG A 42 15.83 9.38 13.96
CA ARG A 42 14.83 8.72 14.82
C ARG A 42 13.96 7.72 14.06
N TRP A 43 14.18 7.62 12.75
CA TRP A 43 13.44 6.70 11.91
C TRP A 43 14.14 5.35 11.91
N GLU A 44 13.35 4.30 12.08
CA GLU A 44 13.79 2.92 12.04
C GLU A 44 12.66 2.13 11.37
N PHE A 45 13.04 1.28 10.41
CA PHE A 45 12.18 0.22 9.89
C PHE A 45 12.44 -1.06 10.66
N ARG A 46 11.38 -1.74 11.09
CA ARG A 46 11.47 -2.94 11.92
C ARG A 46 10.80 -4.13 11.26
N VAL A 47 11.40 -5.30 11.33
CA VAL A 47 10.75 -6.58 11.06
C VAL A 47 10.80 -7.43 12.33
N PHE A 48 9.63 -7.88 12.79
CA PHE A 48 9.49 -8.59 14.07
C PHE A 48 8.25 -9.51 14.06
N GLY A 49 7.92 -10.12 15.20
CA GLY A 49 6.84 -11.08 15.33
C GLY A 49 7.36 -12.50 15.11
N ALA A 50 6.60 -13.32 14.39
CA ALA A 50 7.00 -14.70 14.08
C ALA A 50 8.00 -14.74 12.90
N THR A 51 9.22 -14.23 13.11
CA THR A 51 10.34 -14.38 12.17
C THR A 51 10.88 -15.81 12.22
N GLY A 52 11.48 -16.27 11.11
CA GLY A 52 11.94 -17.66 10.95
C GLY A 52 13.04 -18.06 11.93
N ASP A 53 13.83 -17.10 12.40
CA ASP A 53 14.85 -17.27 13.43
C ASP A 53 14.46 -16.69 14.80
N GLY A 54 13.25 -16.14 14.94
CA GLY A 54 12.76 -15.52 16.17
C GLY A 54 13.38 -14.15 16.50
N GLU A 55 14.30 -13.64 15.68
CA GLU A 55 15.01 -12.38 15.93
C GLU A 55 14.32 -11.19 15.27
N LYS A 56 14.36 -10.03 15.94
CA LYS A 56 13.95 -8.74 15.38
C LYS A 56 15.10 -8.17 14.55
N ARG A 57 14.77 -7.63 13.37
CA ARG A 57 15.71 -6.85 12.55
C ARG A 57 15.27 -5.40 12.47
N CYS A 58 16.26 -4.51 12.42
CA CYS A 58 16.09 -3.07 12.36
C CYS A 58 17.00 -2.49 11.29
N TRP A 59 16.50 -1.48 10.58
CA TRP A 59 17.30 -0.67 9.67
C TRP A 59 17.04 0.80 9.98
N SER A 60 18.12 1.56 10.11
CA SER A 60 18.09 3.01 10.00
C SER A 60 17.58 3.44 8.62
N HIS A 61 17.29 4.73 8.47
CA HIS A 61 16.85 5.26 7.18
C HIS A 61 17.86 4.98 6.06
N ASP A 62 19.14 5.20 6.31
CA ASP A 62 20.18 5.06 5.29
C ASP A 62 20.41 3.59 4.92
N GLU A 63 20.38 2.67 5.90
CA GLU A 63 20.49 1.23 5.65
C GLU A 63 19.28 0.70 4.86
N PHE A 64 18.07 1.18 5.17
CA PHE A 64 16.87 0.78 4.44
C PHE A 64 16.88 1.34 3.01
N ALA A 65 17.28 2.59 2.83
CA ALA A 65 17.39 3.23 1.52
C ALA A 65 18.47 2.58 0.62
N ALA A 66 19.44 1.89 1.21
CA ALA A 66 20.48 1.15 0.49
C ALA A 66 20.05 -0.25 0.04
N LEU A 67 18.85 -0.73 0.42
CA LEU A 67 18.31 -2.01 -0.04
C LEU A 67 18.05 -1.98 -1.56
N PRO A 68 17.97 -3.16 -2.22
CA PRO A 68 17.65 -3.26 -3.64
C PRO A 68 16.42 -2.43 -4.03
N TYR A 69 16.63 -1.50 -4.97
CA TYR A 69 15.61 -0.60 -5.49
C TYR A 69 14.99 -1.15 -6.78
N THR A 70 13.68 -0.98 -6.94
CA THR A 70 12.97 -1.27 -8.19
C THR A 70 11.87 -0.25 -8.45
N THR A 71 11.24 -0.40 -9.61
CA THR A 71 10.08 0.38 -10.02
C THR A 71 8.95 -0.53 -10.47
N VAL A 72 7.71 -0.20 -10.08
CA VAL A 72 6.48 -0.87 -10.50
C VAL A 72 5.50 0.17 -11.05
N VAL A 73 5.00 -0.04 -12.26
CA VAL A 73 3.87 0.75 -12.79
C VAL A 73 2.57 0.09 -12.37
N ALA A 74 1.78 0.77 -11.54
CA ALA A 74 0.52 0.23 -11.08
C ALA A 74 -0.47 1.31 -10.62
N ASP A 75 -1.74 0.92 -10.60
CA ASP A 75 -2.84 1.79 -10.19
C ASP A 75 -2.90 1.92 -8.66
N LEU A 76 -3.55 3.00 -8.21
CA LEU A 76 -3.92 3.19 -6.82
C LEU A 76 -5.41 3.51 -6.74
N HIS A 77 -6.15 2.66 -6.03
CA HIS A 77 -7.59 2.78 -5.87
C HIS A 77 -7.93 3.22 -4.46
N CYS A 78 -8.59 4.36 -4.30
CA CYS A 78 -9.02 4.84 -2.99
C CYS A 78 -10.45 4.39 -2.67
N VAL A 79 -10.69 4.04 -1.41
CA VAL A 79 -12.04 3.74 -0.90
C VAL A 79 -13.01 4.91 -1.05
N THR A 80 -12.49 6.14 -1.12
CA THR A 80 -13.27 7.37 -1.34
C THR A 80 -13.60 7.62 -2.82
N LYS A 81 -13.63 6.55 -3.63
CA LYS A 81 -14.14 6.52 -5.00
C LYS A 81 -13.28 7.20 -6.08
N PHE A 82 -11.97 7.33 -5.84
CA PHE A 82 -11.05 7.79 -6.89
C PHE A 82 -10.00 6.72 -7.24
N SER A 83 -9.58 6.68 -8.50
CA SER A 83 -8.50 5.84 -9.01
C SER A 83 -7.43 6.69 -9.69
N MET A 84 -6.17 6.46 -9.37
CA MET A 84 -5.02 6.93 -10.17
C MET A 84 -4.52 5.75 -10.99
N LEU A 85 -4.38 5.92 -12.30
CA LEU A 85 -3.96 4.84 -13.20
C LEU A 85 -2.53 5.04 -13.67
N GLY A 86 -1.82 3.95 -13.89
CA GLY A 86 -0.49 3.94 -14.52
C GLY A 86 0.57 4.75 -13.76
N ALA A 87 0.44 4.86 -12.43
CA ALA A 87 1.43 5.55 -11.62
C ALA A 87 2.70 4.70 -11.51
N GLU A 88 3.86 5.32 -11.69
CA GLU A 88 5.13 4.67 -11.47
C GLU A 88 5.50 4.79 -9.99
N TRP A 89 5.71 3.66 -9.30
CA TRP A 89 6.11 3.60 -7.89
C TRP A 89 7.52 3.06 -7.79
N GLY A 90 8.41 3.85 -7.18
CA GLY A 90 9.82 3.48 -7.01
C GLY A 90 10.18 3.27 -5.54
N GLY A 91 10.92 2.21 -5.24
CA GLY A 91 11.31 1.89 -3.87
C GLY A 91 11.79 0.45 -3.66
N ILE A 92 11.59 -0.06 -2.45
CA ILE A 92 12.09 -1.38 -2.03
C ILE A 92 10.96 -2.41 -2.20
N PRO A 93 11.13 -3.49 -2.98
CA PRO A 93 10.14 -4.55 -3.08
C PRO A 93 9.82 -5.16 -1.71
N ALA A 94 8.55 -5.45 -1.41
CA ALA A 94 8.21 -6.14 -0.16
C ALA A 94 8.83 -7.54 -0.07
N ARG A 95 9.03 -8.21 -1.21
CA ARG A 95 9.78 -9.48 -1.30
C ARG A 95 11.22 -9.38 -0.78
N THR A 96 11.89 -8.24 -0.94
CA THR A 96 13.23 -8.03 -0.41
C THR A 96 13.22 -8.13 1.11
N ILE A 97 12.17 -7.63 1.76
CA ILE A 97 12.00 -7.74 3.22
C ILE A 97 11.79 -9.20 3.65
N LEU A 98 10.99 -9.96 2.89
CA LEU A 98 10.80 -11.41 3.12
C LEU A 98 12.11 -12.19 2.94
N GLU A 99 12.97 -11.78 2.00
CA GLU A 99 14.24 -12.46 1.72
C GLU A 99 15.29 -12.19 2.83
N ILE A 100 15.43 -10.94 3.29
CA ILE A 100 16.43 -10.56 4.31
C ILE A 100 15.97 -10.83 5.75
N ALA A 101 14.67 -10.95 5.96
CA ALA A 101 14.04 -11.26 7.24
C ALA A 101 12.90 -12.27 7.03
N PRO A 102 13.22 -13.56 6.83
CA PRO A 102 12.20 -14.56 6.51
C PRO A 102 11.17 -14.73 7.61
N PRO A 103 9.87 -14.91 7.28
CA PRO A 103 8.86 -15.30 8.25
C PRO A 103 9.01 -16.76 8.68
N ALA A 104 8.46 -17.10 9.86
CA ALA A 104 8.30 -18.49 10.27
C ALA A 104 7.29 -19.23 9.36
N PRO A 105 7.38 -20.57 9.23
CA PRO A 105 6.53 -21.34 8.30
C PRO A 105 5.02 -21.23 8.54
N ASN A 106 4.59 -20.88 9.75
CA ASN A 106 3.19 -20.76 10.14
C ASN A 106 2.66 -19.31 10.09
N VAL A 107 3.44 -18.36 9.57
CA VAL A 107 2.97 -16.99 9.34
C VAL A 107 1.95 -16.98 8.20
N THR A 108 0.81 -16.36 8.45
CA THR A 108 -0.30 -16.26 7.49
C THR A 108 -0.57 -14.82 7.09
N HIS A 109 -0.20 -13.87 7.94
CA HIS A 109 -0.50 -12.45 7.78
C HIS A 109 0.69 -11.59 8.19
N VAL A 110 0.67 -10.34 7.74
CA VAL A 110 1.56 -9.31 8.24
C VAL A 110 0.76 -8.11 8.73
N MET A 111 1.22 -7.45 9.79
CA MET A 111 0.75 -6.13 10.18
C MET A 111 1.79 -5.10 9.77
N VAL A 112 1.38 -4.13 8.96
CA VAL A 112 2.23 -3.02 8.56
C VAL A 112 1.94 -1.85 9.48
N TRP A 113 2.96 -1.42 10.21
CA TRP A 113 2.88 -0.34 11.19
C TRP A 113 3.40 0.96 10.61
N ALA A 114 2.75 2.07 10.95
CA ALA A 114 3.11 3.42 10.53
C ALA A 114 3.14 4.39 11.72
N GLU A 115 3.50 5.64 11.42
CA GLU A 115 3.45 6.74 12.39
C GLU A 115 2.07 6.89 13.03
N TYR A 116 2.07 7.44 14.25
CA TYR A 116 0.86 7.73 15.03
C TYR A 116 -0.07 6.53 15.28
N GLY A 117 0.49 5.32 15.27
CA GLY A 117 -0.25 4.10 15.60
C GLY A 117 -1.18 3.61 14.48
N PHE A 118 -1.08 4.17 13.27
CA PHE A 118 -1.77 3.60 12.12
C PHE A 118 -1.19 2.22 11.80
N SER A 119 -2.07 1.27 11.49
CA SER A 119 -1.71 -0.09 11.15
C SER A 119 -2.64 -0.65 10.08
N SER A 120 -2.15 -1.56 9.26
CA SER A 120 -2.96 -2.31 8.30
C SER A 120 -2.48 -3.76 8.24
N ASN A 121 -3.39 -4.70 8.41
CA ASN A 121 -3.12 -6.11 8.20
C ASN A 121 -3.13 -6.45 6.71
N LEU A 122 -2.40 -7.48 6.30
CA LEU A 122 -2.40 -8.03 4.95
C LEU A 122 -2.23 -9.54 5.06
N ARG A 123 -2.84 -10.31 4.16
CA ARG A 123 -2.44 -11.71 3.97
C ARG A 123 -0.98 -11.73 3.52
N LEU A 124 -0.22 -12.72 3.96
CA LEU A 124 1.18 -12.85 3.55
C LEU A 124 1.30 -12.93 2.03
N SER A 125 0.33 -13.54 1.34
CA SER A 125 0.26 -13.61 -0.12
C SER A 125 0.06 -12.24 -0.80
N ASP A 126 -0.74 -11.33 -0.22
CA ASP A 126 -0.90 -9.97 -0.75
C ASP A 126 0.38 -9.16 -0.56
N PHE A 127 1.02 -9.31 0.60
CA PHE A 127 2.28 -8.66 0.91
C PHE A 127 3.43 -9.17 0.02
N ALA A 128 3.45 -10.48 -0.27
CA ALA A 128 4.45 -11.13 -1.12
C ALA A 128 4.20 -10.96 -2.63
N SER A 129 3.14 -10.27 -3.03
CA SER A 129 2.85 -9.99 -4.45
C SER A 129 4.03 -9.27 -5.10
N GLU A 130 4.35 -9.64 -6.34
CA GLU A 130 5.48 -9.08 -7.10
C GLU A 130 5.43 -7.56 -7.27
N ARG A 131 4.22 -7.00 -7.19
CA ARG A 131 3.95 -5.57 -7.35
C ARG A 131 3.82 -4.80 -6.03
N THR A 132 3.92 -5.48 -4.89
CA THR A 132 3.88 -4.84 -3.57
C THR A 132 5.23 -4.21 -3.26
N ILE A 133 5.24 -2.91 -2.99
CA ILE A 133 6.46 -2.11 -2.88
C ILE A 133 6.39 -1.09 -1.74
N PHE A 134 7.46 -0.97 -0.98
CA PHE A 134 7.69 0.15 -0.08
C PHE A 134 8.23 1.33 -0.89
N ALA A 135 7.32 2.16 -1.38
CA ALA A 135 7.62 3.29 -2.25
C ALA A 135 8.22 4.46 -1.48
N THR A 136 9.32 4.98 -2.03
CA THR A 136 9.98 6.24 -1.66
C THR A 136 9.83 7.30 -2.75
N HIS A 137 9.47 6.89 -3.97
CA HIS A 137 9.28 7.75 -5.14
C HIS A 137 7.94 7.46 -5.85
N LYS A 138 7.44 8.48 -6.56
CA LYS A 138 6.37 8.36 -7.55
C LYS A 138 6.76 9.14 -8.81
N ASP A 139 6.64 8.51 -9.98
CA ASP A 139 7.01 9.09 -11.28
C ASP A 139 8.43 9.69 -11.29
N GLY A 140 9.39 8.94 -10.74
CA GLY A 140 10.79 9.37 -10.60
C GLY A 140 11.06 10.44 -9.52
N GLU A 141 10.03 11.05 -8.93
CA GLU A 141 10.18 12.09 -7.91
C GLU A 141 10.03 11.53 -6.49
N LEU A 142 10.83 12.06 -5.55
CA LEU A 142 10.73 11.71 -4.14
C LEU A 142 9.34 12.06 -3.61
N LEU A 143 8.77 11.19 -2.77
CA LEU A 143 7.50 11.50 -2.13
C LEU A 143 7.57 12.80 -1.33
N THR A 144 6.49 13.58 -1.38
CA THR A 144 6.26 14.66 -0.41
C THR A 144 5.87 14.09 0.95
N ALA A 145 6.01 14.86 2.02
CA ALA A 145 5.57 14.47 3.36
C ALA A 145 4.08 14.08 3.39
N GLU A 146 3.22 14.85 2.75
CA GLU A 146 1.78 14.62 2.64
C GLU A 146 1.44 13.28 1.98
N HIS A 147 2.29 12.83 1.05
CA HIS A 147 2.08 11.63 0.25
C HIS A 147 2.77 10.38 0.81
N GLY A 148 3.53 10.51 1.91
CA GLY A 148 4.03 9.38 2.68
C GLY A 148 5.53 9.34 2.89
N PHE A 149 6.29 10.37 2.51
CA PHE A 149 7.72 10.43 2.79
C PHE A 149 8.04 10.23 4.28
N PRO A 150 9.03 9.39 4.65
CA PRO A 150 10.04 8.80 3.77
C PRO A 150 9.59 7.53 3.05
N LEU A 151 8.52 6.88 3.52
CA LEU A 151 8.17 5.54 3.08
C LEU A 151 6.67 5.30 3.18
N ARG A 152 6.08 4.80 2.09
CA ARG A 152 4.71 4.25 2.11
C ARG A 152 4.68 2.86 1.52
N LEU A 153 3.70 2.07 1.90
CA LEU A 153 3.42 0.82 1.21
C LEU A 153 2.43 1.07 0.06
N ILE A 154 2.66 0.39 -1.05
CA ILE A 154 1.74 0.28 -2.18
C ILE A 154 1.43 -1.20 -2.38
N VAL A 155 0.13 -1.55 -2.35
CA VAL A 155 -0.39 -2.89 -2.63
C VAL A 155 -1.41 -2.75 -3.77
N PRO A 156 -0.99 -2.80 -5.05
CA PRO A 156 -1.81 -2.28 -6.14
C PRO A 156 -3.19 -2.93 -6.32
N HIS A 157 -3.30 -4.22 -5.99
CA HIS A 157 -4.54 -4.96 -6.13
C HIS A 157 -5.51 -4.77 -4.95
N LEU A 158 -5.17 -3.96 -3.95
CA LEU A 158 -6.03 -3.63 -2.83
C LEU A 158 -6.29 -2.11 -2.78
N TYR A 159 -7.35 -1.72 -2.06
CA TYR A 159 -7.62 -0.32 -1.81
C TYR A 159 -6.51 0.34 -0.98
N ALA A 160 -6.30 1.64 -1.21
CA ALA A 160 -5.17 2.42 -0.73
C ALA A 160 -5.01 2.50 0.80
N TRP A 161 -6.04 2.22 1.60
CA TRP A 161 -5.88 2.18 3.06
C TRP A 161 -5.02 0.98 3.51
N LYS A 162 -4.98 -0.09 2.70
CA LYS A 162 -4.12 -1.26 2.90
C LYS A 162 -2.64 -0.97 2.66
N GLY A 163 -2.32 0.20 2.08
CA GLY A 163 -0.97 0.70 1.86
C GLY A 163 -0.66 1.92 2.75
N PRO A 164 -0.28 1.71 4.04
CA PRO A 164 0.03 2.79 4.96
C PRO A 164 1.04 3.79 4.42
N LYS A 165 0.84 5.07 4.75
CA LYS A 165 1.87 6.12 4.62
C LYS A 165 2.71 6.17 5.89
N TRP A 166 3.95 6.66 5.79
CA TRP A 166 4.86 6.85 6.92
C TRP A 166 5.15 5.55 7.68
N VAL A 167 5.51 4.52 6.93
CA VAL A 167 5.74 3.17 7.44
C VAL A 167 6.94 3.13 8.40
N ARG A 168 6.80 2.31 9.46
CA ARG A 168 7.78 2.06 10.52
C ARG A 168 8.14 0.57 10.69
N GLY A 169 7.42 -0.35 10.06
CA GLY A 169 7.80 -1.76 10.08
C GLY A 169 6.69 -2.73 9.73
N VAL A 170 7.07 -4.00 9.79
CA VAL A 170 6.26 -5.18 9.48
C VAL A 170 6.34 -6.15 10.65
N GLU A 171 5.20 -6.59 11.14
CA GLU A 171 5.08 -7.67 12.11
C GLU A 171 4.53 -8.91 11.41
N TYR A 172 5.22 -10.04 11.53
CA TYR A 172 4.73 -11.32 11.05
C TYR A 172 3.78 -11.96 12.07
N MET A 173 2.59 -12.33 11.60
CA MET A 173 1.49 -12.86 12.41
C MET A 173 1.08 -14.26 11.95
N THR A 174 0.87 -15.16 12.91
CA THR A 174 0.43 -16.54 12.65
C THR A 174 -1.09 -16.66 12.48
N ALA A 175 -1.83 -15.65 12.93
CA ALA A 175 -3.26 -15.48 12.71
C ALA A 175 -3.53 -14.02 12.35
N ASP A 176 -4.65 -13.77 11.69
CA ASP A 176 -5.03 -12.41 11.32
C ASP A 176 -5.43 -11.58 12.55
N ARG A 177 -5.19 -10.27 12.47
CA ARG A 177 -5.61 -9.27 13.45
C ARG A 177 -5.98 -8.01 12.68
N ARG A 178 -7.15 -7.44 12.95
CA ARG A 178 -7.62 -6.22 12.27
C ARG A 178 -6.64 -5.06 12.49
N GLY A 179 -6.40 -4.31 11.42
CA GLY A 179 -5.67 -3.04 11.45
C GLY A 179 -6.56 -1.86 11.86
N PHE A 180 -6.03 -0.65 11.70
CA PHE A 180 -6.67 0.57 12.17
C PHE A 180 -8.05 0.80 11.55
N TRP A 181 -8.17 0.70 10.22
CA TRP A 181 -9.45 0.95 9.54
C TRP A 181 -10.36 -0.27 9.57
N GLU A 182 -9.79 -1.47 9.60
CA GLU A 182 -10.51 -2.73 9.68
C GLU A 182 -11.27 -2.86 11.01
N GLU A 183 -10.67 -2.39 12.12
CA GLU A 183 -11.37 -2.24 13.41
C GLU A 183 -12.50 -1.19 13.37
N ARG A 184 -12.47 -0.28 12.40
CA ARG A 184 -13.41 0.85 12.25
C ARG A 184 -14.43 0.60 11.14
N GLY A 185 -14.60 -0.65 10.75
CA GLY A 185 -15.63 -1.09 9.84
C GLY A 185 -15.24 -1.09 8.37
N TYR A 186 -13.97 -0.86 8.02
CA TYR A 186 -13.50 -1.12 6.66
C TYR A 186 -13.32 -2.62 6.44
N HIS A 187 -13.42 -3.06 5.19
CA HIS A 187 -13.29 -4.46 4.84
C HIS A 187 -11.89 -5.00 5.18
N ASN A 188 -11.81 -6.21 5.71
CA ASN A 188 -10.54 -6.78 6.12
C ASN A 188 -9.56 -7.06 4.96
N VAL A 189 -10.04 -7.59 3.83
CA VAL A 189 -9.25 -7.76 2.59
C VAL A 189 -9.06 -6.45 1.81
N GLY A 190 -10.15 -5.87 1.27
CA GLY A 190 -10.10 -4.58 0.59
C GLY A 190 -9.86 -4.63 -0.92
N ASP A 191 -10.39 -5.62 -1.64
CA ASP A 191 -10.31 -5.71 -3.11
C ASP A 191 -11.22 -4.66 -3.80
N PRO A 192 -10.66 -3.75 -4.63
CA PRO A 192 -11.42 -2.70 -5.28
C PRO A 192 -12.35 -3.20 -6.39
N TRP A 193 -12.01 -4.30 -7.07
CA TRP A 193 -12.80 -4.86 -8.16
C TRP A 193 -14.03 -5.62 -7.66
N LYS A 194 -13.96 -6.12 -6.42
CA LYS A 194 -15.09 -6.74 -5.72
C LYS A 194 -15.89 -5.76 -4.86
N GLU A 195 -15.57 -4.47 -4.91
CA GLU A 195 -16.16 -3.43 -4.05
C GLU A 195 -16.11 -3.74 -2.55
N GLN A 196 -15.08 -4.45 -2.09
CA GLN A 196 -14.86 -4.78 -0.68
C GLN A 196 -14.42 -3.54 0.10
N ARG A 197 -15.36 -2.66 0.47
CA ARG A 197 -15.09 -1.37 1.11
C ARG A 197 -15.28 -1.45 2.62
N TYR A 198 -16.28 -2.21 3.08
CA TYR A 198 -16.72 -2.24 4.47
C TYR A 198 -16.87 -3.67 5.01
N SER A 199 -16.69 -3.79 6.32
CA SER A 199 -16.73 -5.05 7.07
C SER A 199 -18.04 -5.84 6.95
N TYR A 200 -19.19 -5.18 6.72
CA TYR A 200 -20.47 -5.87 6.54
C TYR A 200 -20.55 -6.69 5.23
N GLN A 201 -19.58 -6.51 4.33
CA GLN A 201 -19.48 -7.26 3.07
C GLN A 201 -18.55 -8.48 3.20
N GLU A 202 -17.95 -8.71 4.36
CA GLU A 202 -17.01 -9.80 4.59
C GLU A 202 -17.73 -11.15 4.59
N GLU A 203 -17.18 -12.10 3.83
CA GLU A 203 -17.59 -13.49 3.84
C GLU A 203 -16.79 -14.30 4.89
N PRO A 204 -17.27 -15.48 5.31
CA PRO A 204 -16.54 -16.33 6.25
C PRO A 204 -15.09 -16.60 5.80
N GLY A 205 -14.13 -16.31 6.68
CA GLY A 205 -12.70 -16.47 6.42
C GLY A 205 -12.00 -15.25 5.80
N GLU A 206 -12.71 -14.16 5.50
CA GLU A 206 -12.09 -12.93 5.01
C GLU A 206 -11.51 -12.03 6.11
N GLY A 207 -11.85 -12.29 7.37
CA GLY A 207 -11.27 -11.63 8.52
C GLY A 207 -11.44 -12.45 9.80
N PRO A 208 -10.84 -12.00 10.92
CA PRO A 208 -11.04 -12.64 12.21
C PRO A 208 -12.51 -12.50 12.62
N GLU A 209 -13.00 -13.50 13.36
CA GLU A 209 -14.33 -13.44 13.99
C GLU A 209 -14.47 -12.14 14.79
N LEU A 210 -15.60 -11.46 14.59
CA LEU A 210 -15.94 -10.19 15.23
C LEU A 210 -16.31 -10.37 16.71
#